data_AF-A0A2V7MWH8-F1
#
_entry.id   AF-A0A2V7MWH8-F1
#
_cell.length_a   1.000
_cell.length_b   1.000
_cell.length_c   1.000
_cell.angle_alpha   90.00
_cell.angle_beta   90.00
_cell.angle_gamma   90.00
#
_symmetry.space_group_name_H-M   'P 1'
#
loop_
_entity.id
_entity.type
_entity.pdbx_description
1 polymer ?
#
loop_
_entity_poly.entity_id
_entity_poly.type
_entity_poly.pdbx_seq_one_letter_code
_entity_poly.pdbx_strand_id
1 'polypeptide(L)'
;MACEQAAAPAPNGAAPRGGPQTELVQTAIDLVQQLLLKFEPVSDGTLTLEDPPPFGNTIHVVDRDNKDAWKIDVSSTGMVTFENDNMTCDPSEVPLPPGAVHLTLTQTQDNQHVRLRSTRYHRTYLRDLTRLEYHTCDEANNGQQLPFILLDIDWDGDNAIDDLIFFEPAYQNAVEGGACGVGSHQDVQTEHKWQFWDALRVDGGTFNACYWAVSSSLVSGGTETIGCGPGEFVCSLSDYIGQHPNAAIVNVDGSHGGVQIAHGDASTGDTFDGWVDAFTIGKDINGSNGQTNNSTVTYDFQTP
;
A
#
# COMPACT_ATOMS: atom_id res chain seq x y z
N MET A 1 64.71 -18.80 44.82
CA MET A 1 64.09 -19.24 43.56
C MET A 1 62.60 -19.07 43.70
N ALA A 2 61.99 -18.42 42.71
CA ALA A 2 60.69 -17.77 42.78
C ALA A 2 59.49 -18.74 42.83
N CYS A 3 58.42 -18.29 43.48
CA CYS A 3 57.05 -18.73 43.20
C CYS A 3 56.29 -17.49 42.74
N GLU A 4 55.90 -17.49 41.48
CA GLU A 4 55.07 -16.48 40.82
C GLU A 4 53.61 -16.92 41.01
N GLN A 5 52.82 -16.12 41.73
CA GLN A 5 51.44 -16.41 42.06
C GLN A 5 50.53 -15.54 41.20
N ALA A 6 49.73 -16.21 40.36
CA ALA A 6 48.79 -15.61 39.42
C ALA A 6 47.67 -14.81 40.12
N ALA A 7 47.31 -13.69 39.50
CA ALA A 7 46.16 -12.87 39.88
C ALA A 7 44.83 -13.57 39.49
N ALA A 8 43.90 -13.64 40.44
CA ALA A 8 42.51 -14.04 40.18
C ALA A 8 41.66 -12.81 39.81
N PRO A 9 40.74 -12.92 38.83
CA PRO A 9 39.75 -11.88 38.56
C PRO A 9 38.59 -11.92 39.57
N ALA A 10 38.08 -10.75 39.93
CA ALA A 10 36.91 -10.55 40.79
C ALA A 10 35.62 -11.11 40.13
N PRO A 11 34.64 -11.60 40.93
CA PRO A 11 33.42 -12.18 40.40
C PRO A 11 32.44 -11.12 39.86
N ASN A 12 31.74 -11.54 38.81
CA ASN A 12 30.71 -10.81 38.07
C ASN A 12 29.65 -10.16 38.95
N GLY A 13 29.36 -8.88 38.66
CA GLY A 13 28.17 -8.18 39.14
C GLY A 13 26.91 -8.82 38.57
N ALA A 14 25.99 -9.20 39.46
CA ALA A 14 24.66 -9.63 39.12
C ALA A 14 23.84 -8.46 38.56
N ALA A 15 23.27 -8.63 37.37
CA ALA A 15 22.25 -7.74 36.84
C ALA A 15 21.01 -7.75 37.77
N PRO A 16 20.28 -6.62 37.92
CA PRO A 16 19.09 -6.59 38.73
C PRO A 16 18.01 -7.45 38.06
N ARG A 17 17.56 -8.51 38.76
CA ARG A 17 16.36 -9.26 38.40
C ARG A 17 15.15 -8.33 38.55
N GLY A 18 14.51 -7.99 37.43
CA GLY A 18 13.21 -7.33 37.41
C GLY A 18 12.21 -8.12 38.28
N GLY A 19 11.51 -7.43 39.16
CA GLY A 19 10.56 -8.07 40.06
C GLY A 19 9.28 -8.50 39.35
N PRO A 20 8.49 -9.40 39.94
CA PRO A 20 7.24 -9.91 39.36
C PRO A 20 6.21 -8.82 39.03
N GLN A 21 6.31 -7.62 39.63
CA GLN A 21 5.48 -6.47 39.26
C GLN A 21 5.84 -5.88 37.88
N THR A 22 7.11 -5.91 37.47
CA THR A 22 7.55 -5.41 36.17
C THR A 22 7.11 -6.34 35.05
N GLU A 23 7.16 -7.66 35.28
CA GLU A 23 6.60 -8.66 34.37
C GLU A 23 5.08 -8.55 34.24
N LEU A 24 4.34 -8.36 35.35
CA LEU A 24 2.88 -8.20 35.31
C LEU A 24 2.42 -6.95 34.54
N VAL A 25 3.14 -5.83 34.68
CA VAL A 25 2.85 -4.60 33.93
C VAL A 25 3.16 -4.79 32.45
N GLN A 26 4.29 -5.43 32.11
CA GLN A 26 4.62 -5.72 30.71
C GLN A 26 3.60 -6.67 30.08
N THR A 27 3.20 -7.73 30.79
CA THR A 27 2.20 -8.70 30.31
C THR A 27 0.84 -8.05 30.11
N ALA A 28 0.45 -7.09 30.98
CA ALA A 28 -0.80 -6.36 30.84
C ALA A 28 -0.76 -5.38 29.65
N ILE A 29 0.37 -4.72 29.39
CA ILE A 29 0.56 -3.86 28.21
C ILE A 29 0.49 -4.70 26.93
N ASP A 30 1.20 -5.84 26.89
CA ASP A 30 1.19 -6.75 25.75
C ASP A 30 -0.22 -7.31 25.49
N LEU A 31 -0.98 -7.63 26.55
CA LEU A 31 -2.35 -8.11 26.43
C LEU A 31 -3.29 -7.01 25.93
N VAL A 32 -3.14 -5.77 26.40
CA VAL A 32 -3.92 -4.62 25.92
C VAL A 32 -3.58 -4.31 24.46
N GLN A 33 -2.32 -4.39 24.04
CA GLN A 33 -1.92 -4.25 22.64
C GLN A 33 -2.49 -5.38 21.78
N GLN A 34 -2.44 -6.63 22.24
CA GLN A 34 -3.06 -7.76 21.53
C GLN A 34 -4.58 -7.66 21.46
N LEU A 35 -5.24 -7.09 22.47
CA LEU A 35 -6.68 -6.83 22.41
C LEU A 35 -6.99 -5.67 21.46
N LEU A 36 -6.20 -4.59 21.44
CA LEU A 36 -6.41 -3.47 20.54
C LEU A 36 -6.20 -3.85 19.07
N LEU A 37 -5.22 -4.70 18.76
CA LEU A 37 -5.01 -5.28 17.42
C LEU A 37 -6.19 -6.14 16.95
N LYS A 38 -6.98 -6.71 17.87
CA LYS A 38 -8.19 -7.50 17.56
C LYS A 38 -9.44 -6.64 17.35
N PHE A 39 -9.37 -5.35 17.67
CA PHE A 39 -10.48 -4.39 17.58
C PHE A 39 -10.14 -3.23 16.65
N GLU A 40 -9.29 -3.43 15.63
CA GLU A 40 -9.29 -2.47 14.54
C GLU A 40 -10.66 -2.56 13.84
N PRO A 41 -11.44 -1.46 13.79
CA PRO A 41 -12.64 -1.46 12.99
C PRO A 41 -12.24 -1.77 11.54
N VAL A 42 -12.96 -2.71 10.92
CA VAL A 42 -12.94 -2.87 9.47
C VAL A 42 -13.27 -1.50 8.90
N SER A 43 -12.34 -0.91 8.14
CA SER A 43 -12.54 0.36 7.47
C SER A 43 -13.68 0.15 6.48
N ASP A 44 -14.86 0.73 6.76
CA ASP A 44 -16.02 0.68 5.89
C ASP A 44 -16.00 1.83 4.87
N GLY A 45 -14.85 2.48 4.70
CA GLY A 45 -14.69 3.70 3.90
C GLY A 45 -15.29 4.94 4.55
N THR A 46 -15.70 4.86 5.82
CA THR A 46 -16.19 6.03 6.58
C THR A 46 -15.15 6.64 7.51
N LEU A 47 -13.87 6.28 7.38
CA LEU A 47 -12.79 6.96 8.10
C LEU A 47 -12.79 8.44 7.74
N THR A 48 -13.37 9.22 8.62
CA THR A 48 -13.35 10.67 8.60
C THR A 48 -12.10 11.16 9.33
N LEU A 49 -11.70 12.42 9.11
CA LEU A 49 -10.67 13.10 9.91
C LEU A 49 -10.91 13.04 11.44
N GLU A 50 -12.12 12.70 11.87
CA GLU A 50 -12.52 12.61 13.28
C GLU A 50 -12.36 11.18 13.85
N ASP A 51 -12.15 10.16 13.02
CA ASP A 51 -11.95 8.80 13.51
C ASP A 51 -10.55 8.67 14.11
N PRO A 52 -10.43 8.23 15.38
CA PRO A 52 -9.12 8.04 15.98
C PRO A 52 -8.38 6.98 15.16
N PRO A 53 -7.16 7.29 14.66
CA PRO A 53 -6.37 6.32 13.93
C PRO A 53 -6.20 5.07 14.81
N PRO A 54 -6.14 3.86 14.21
CA PRO A 54 -5.79 2.67 14.96
C PRO A 54 -4.51 2.91 15.78
N PHE A 55 -4.41 2.28 16.95
CA PHE A 55 -3.21 2.40 17.77
C PHE A 55 -1.97 2.03 16.95
N GLY A 56 -1.05 2.98 16.75
CA GLY A 56 0.15 2.78 15.93
C GLY A 56 0.03 3.26 14.48
N ASN A 57 -1.04 3.95 14.10
CA ASN A 57 -1.10 4.69 12.84
C ASN A 57 -0.36 6.04 12.98
N THR A 58 0.49 6.34 12.01
CA THR A 58 1.21 7.62 11.86
C THR A 58 0.87 8.29 10.55
N ILE A 59 0.59 9.59 10.59
CA ILE A 59 0.39 10.40 9.38
C ILE A 59 1.74 10.94 8.91
N HIS A 60 2.05 10.71 7.65
CA HIS A 60 3.24 11.18 6.96
C HIS A 60 2.82 12.19 5.89
N VAL A 61 3.26 13.43 6.05
CA VAL A 61 3.04 14.47 5.04
C VAL A 61 4.02 14.27 3.89
N VAL A 62 3.48 14.25 2.67
CA VAL A 62 4.26 14.14 1.43
C VAL A 62 3.90 15.30 0.53
N ASP A 63 4.91 16.08 0.14
CA ASP A 63 4.73 17.26 -0.68
C ASP A 63 5.88 17.39 -1.70
N ARG A 64 5.96 18.51 -2.42
CA ARG A 64 7.01 18.75 -3.40
C ARG A 64 8.42 18.67 -2.79
N ASP A 65 8.60 19.18 -1.59
CA ASP A 65 9.87 19.42 -0.93
C ASP A 65 10.20 18.32 0.11
N ASN A 66 9.20 17.60 0.62
CA ASN A 66 9.32 16.39 1.44
C ASN A 66 8.69 15.18 0.74
N LYS A 67 9.52 14.36 0.12
CA LYS A 67 9.06 13.17 -0.64
C LYS A 67 8.80 11.94 0.22
N ASP A 68 9.25 11.92 1.47
CA ASP A 68 9.07 10.80 2.41
C ASP A 68 9.28 9.38 1.84
N ALA A 69 10.38 9.18 1.09
CA ALA A 69 10.73 7.92 0.42
C ALA A 69 9.83 7.51 -0.76
N TRP A 70 8.97 8.41 -1.24
CA TRP A 70 8.34 8.31 -2.54
C TRP A 70 9.26 8.83 -3.65
N LYS A 71 9.17 8.18 -4.81
CA LYS A 71 9.86 8.58 -6.03
C LYS A 71 8.87 8.80 -7.15
N ILE A 72 9.18 9.76 -8.01
CA ILE A 72 8.40 10.04 -9.21
C ILE A 72 9.02 9.27 -10.37
N ASP A 73 8.21 8.47 -11.06
CA ASP A 73 8.55 7.75 -12.28
C ASP A 73 7.48 8.05 -13.33
N VAL A 74 7.85 8.77 -14.38
CA VAL A 74 6.90 9.25 -15.40
C VAL A 74 7.44 9.01 -16.80
N SER A 75 6.54 8.66 -17.70
CA SER A 75 6.79 8.71 -19.14
C SER A 75 6.92 10.15 -19.63
N SER A 76 7.37 10.35 -20.88
CA SER A 76 7.73 11.67 -21.42
C SER A 76 6.61 12.73 -21.43
N THR A 77 5.35 12.31 -21.37
CA THR A 77 4.14 13.15 -21.34
C THR A 77 3.48 13.17 -19.96
N GLY A 78 4.06 12.47 -18.98
CA GLY A 78 3.54 12.32 -17.64
C GLY A 78 4.02 13.42 -16.70
N MET A 79 3.17 13.75 -15.72
CA MET A 79 3.51 14.66 -14.64
C MET A 79 2.96 14.14 -13.32
N VAL A 80 3.73 14.38 -12.25
CA VAL A 80 3.27 14.23 -10.86
C VAL A 80 3.46 15.58 -10.19
N THR A 81 2.38 16.18 -9.69
CA THR A 81 2.42 17.43 -8.94
C THR A 81 1.71 17.30 -7.61
N PHE A 82 1.89 18.29 -6.73
CA PHE A 82 1.23 18.38 -5.43
C PHE A 82 0.42 19.69 -5.35
N GLU A 83 0.14 20.30 -6.50
CA GLU A 83 -0.53 21.58 -6.62
C GLU A 83 -2.03 21.32 -6.83
N ASN A 84 -2.90 22.10 -6.18
CA ASN A 84 -4.36 21.90 -6.27
C ASN A 84 -5.07 22.97 -7.10
N ASP A 85 -4.33 23.87 -7.73
CA ASP A 85 -4.86 25.09 -8.37
C ASP A 85 -5.92 24.82 -9.45
N ASN A 86 -5.96 23.60 -10.00
CA ASN A 86 -6.89 23.16 -11.04
C ASN A 86 -7.74 21.95 -10.65
N MET A 87 -7.78 21.54 -9.39
CA MET A 87 -8.54 20.36 -8.98
C MET A 87 -10.05 20.60 -9.09
N THR A 88 -10.74 19.91 -10.02
CA THR A 88 -12.21 20.00 -10.14
C THR A 88 -12.94 18.91 -9.35
N CYS A 89 -12.24 17.85 -8.93
CA CYS A 89 -12.67 17.01 -7.82
C CYS A 89 -12.90 17.92 -6.60
N ASP A 90 -14.13 18.03 -6.09
CA ASP A 90 -14.53 19.09 -5.15
C ASP A 90 -13.47 19.31 -4.05
N PRO A 91 -12.77 20.47 -4.03
CA PRO A 91 -11.72 20.74 -3.07
C PRO A 91 -12.17 20.72 -1.61
N SER A 92 -13.47 20.89 -1.35
CA SER A 92 -14.03 20.75 -0.01
C SER A 92 -14.26 19.30 0.41
N GLU A 93 -14.14 18.35 -0.52
CA GLU A 93 -14.26 16.91 -0.31
C GLU A 93 -12.91 16.18 -0.37
N VAL A 94 -11.78 16.90 -0.40
CA VAL A 94 -10.45 16.28 -0.28
C VAL A 94 -10.39 15.49 1.03
N PRO A 95 -10.01 14.19 0.99
CA PRO A 95 -9.99 13.31 2.17
C PRO A 95 -9.14 13.86 3.33
N LEU A 96 -7.92 14.33 3.05
CA LEU A 96 -7.00 14.97 4.00
C LEU A 96 -6.54 16.34 3.45
N PRO A 97 -7.23 17.43 3.79
CA PRO A 97 -6.80 18.77 3.42
C PRO A 97 -5.41 19.09 3.98
N PRO A 98 -4.59 19.90 3.29
CA PRO A 98 -4.99 20.84 2.24
C PRO A 98 -4.88 20.33 0.80
N GLY A 99 -4.47 19.09 0.50
CA GLY A 99 -4.24 18.70 -0.89
C GLY A 99 -4.30 17.23 -1.25
N ALA A 100 -3.80 16.95 -2.46
CA ALA A 100 -3.69 15.61 -3.00
C ALA A 100 -2.48 15.53 -3.94
N VAL A 101 -2.01 14.32 -4.25
CA VAL A 101 -1.06 14.14 -5.35
C VAL A 101 -1.82 14.10 -6.68
N HIS A 102 -1.37 14.89 -7.65
CA HIS A 102 -1.97 15.02 -8.97
C HIS A 102 -1.14 14.25 -10.00
N LEU A 103 -1.80 13.38 -10.77
CA LEU A 103 -1.24 12.41 -11.70
C LEU A 103 -1.81 12.70 -13.09
N THR A 104 -0.98 13.13 -14.04
CA THR A 104 -1.49 13.50 -15.38
C THR A 104 -0.68 12.90 -16.53
N LEU A 105 -1.36 12.38 -17.54
CA LEU A 105 -0.82 12.09 -18.88
C LEU A 105 -1.67 12.82 -19.93
N THR A 106 -1.09 13.84 -20.54
CA THR A 106 -1.80 14.67 -21.53
C THR A 106 -1.88 14.03 -22.91
N GLN A 107 -1.13 12.96 -23.13
CA GLN A 107 -1.17 12.12 -24.33
C GLN A 107 -0.47 10.81 -24.00
N THR A 108 -1.17 9.69 -24.11
CA THR A 108 -0.52 8.38 -24.04
C THR A 108 -0.06 7.89 -25.41
N GLN A 109 1.13 7.32 -25.42
CA GLN A 109 1.52 6.24 -26.32
C GLN A 109 1.34 4.92 -25.56
N ASP A 110 1.42 3.79 -26.27
CA ASP A 110 1.31 2.48 -25.64
C ASP A 110 2.28 2.34 -24.45
N ASN A 111 1.74 1.90 -23.30
CA ASN A 111 2.48 1.68 -22.05
C ASN A 111 3.12 2.95 -21.45
N GLN A 112 2.50 4.12 -21.64
CA GLN A 112 2.90 5.32 -20.91
C GLN A 112 2.21 5.42 -19.57
N HIS A 113 2.97 5.79 -18.55
CA HIS A 113 2.54 5.81 -17.16
C HIS A 113 2.98 7.08 -16.42
N VAL A 114 2.28 7.36 -15.33
CA VAL A 114 2.79 8.18 -14.21
C VAL A 114 2.69 7.36 -12.95
N ARG A 115 3.73 7.37 -12.15
CA ARG A 115 3.83 6.56 -10.94
C ARG A 115 4.50 7.35 -9.83
N LEU A 116 3.89 7.28 -8.65
CA LEU A 116 4.54 7.59 -7.39
C LEU A 116 4.90 6.26 -6.72
N ARG A 117 6.19 6.05 -6.40
CA ARG A 117 6.73 4.74 -5.98
C ARG A 117 7.37 4.82 -4.60
N SER A 118 6.87 4.08 -3.61
CA SER A 118 7.39 4.08 -2.24
C SER A 118 8.46 3.00 -2.05
N THR A 119 9.62 3.40 -1.52
CA THR A 119 10.74 2.48 -1.24
C THR A 119 10.68 1.78 0.12
N ARG A 120 9.66 2.08 0.95
CA ARG A 120 9.57 1.67 2.36
C ARG A 120 9.12 0.24 2.63
N TYR A 121 8.49 -0.45 1.69
CA TYR A 121 7.76 -1.70 1.99
C TYR A 121 8.45 -2.99 1.54
N HIS A 122 9.75 -2.92 1.24
CA HIS A 122 10.53 -4.08 0.84
C HIS A 122 10.43 -5.24 1.84
N ARG A 123 10.17 -6.46 1.36
CA ARG A 123 9.96 -7.72 2.12
C ARG A 123 8.72 -7.73 3.01
N THR A 124 7.74 -6.88 2.72
CA THR A 124 6.44 -6.94 3.39
C THR A 124 5.61 -8.03 2.70
N TYR A 125 5.37 -9.14 3.40
CA TYR A 125 4.50 -10.21 2.88
C TYR A 125 3.07 -9.71 2.71
N LEU A 126 2.44 -10.03 1.57
CA LEU A 126 1.07 -9.63 1.28
C LEU A 126 0.10 -10.16 2.34
N ARG A 127 0.27 -11.41 2.76
CA ARG A 127 -0.54 -12.05 3.81
C ARG A 127 -0.47 -11.39 5.18
N ASP A 128 0.50 -10.50 5.40
CA ASP A 128 0.67 -9.82 6.66
C ASP A 128 0.27 -8.33 6.60
N LEU A 129 -0.16 -7.82 5.44
CA LEU A 129 -0.71 -6.47 5.34
C LEU A 129 -1.97 -6.38 6.20
N THR A 130 -2.08 -5.30 6.97
CA THR A 130 -3.25 -5.03 7.81
C THR A 130 -4.15 -3.97 7.20
N ARG A 131 -3.61 -3.10 6.34
CA ARG A 131 -4.32 -2.06 5.59
C ARG A 131 -3.65 -1.85 4.24
N LEU A 132 -4.46 -1.55 3.22
CA LEU A 132 -4.03 -1.00 1.95
C LEU A 132 -5.26 -0.31 1.37
N GLU A 133 -5.36 1.00 1.56
CA GLU A 133 -6.57 1.76 1.25
C GLU A 133 -6.18 3.18 0.81
N TYR A 134 -7.01 3.81 -0.01
CA TYR A 134 -6.74 5.16 -0.51
C TYR A 134 -8.02 5.80 -1.05
N HIS A 135 -7.95 7.10 -1.30
CA HIS A 135 -8.98 7.81 -2.01
C HIS A 135 -8.45 8.27 -3.37
N THR A 136 -9.31 8.25 -4.37
CA THR A 136 -8.99 8.77 -5.69
C THR A 136 -10.17 9.49 -6.32
N CYS A 137 -9.88 10.38 -7.26
CA CYS A 137 -10.82 11.07 -8.11
C CYS A 137 -10.17 11.39 -9.46
N ASP A 138 -10.96 11.38 -10.54
CA ASP A 138 -10.49 11.74 -11.89
C ASP A 138 -11.31 12.84 -12.54
N GLU A 139 -10.65 13.58 -13.42
CA GLU A 139 -11.27 14.44 -14.42
C GLU A 139 -11.33 13.81 -15.80
N ALA A 140 -10.33 13.00 -16.14
CA ALA A 140 -10.23 12.34 -17.42
C ALA A 140 -9.53 11.00 -17.26
N ASN A 141 -10.10 9.97 -17.87
CA ASN A 141 -9.45 8.68 -18.08
C ASN A 141 -9.96 8.05 -19.40
N ASN A 142 -9.65 6.76 -19.61
CA ASN A 142 -10.06 5.99 -20.79
C ASN A 142 -11.49 5.38 -20.68
N GLY A 143 -12.30 5.87 -19.75
CA GLY A 143 -13.66 5.42 -19.46
C GLY A 143 -13.76 4.42 -18.30
N GLN A 144 -12.65 3.80 -17.88
CA GLN A 144 -12.67 2.75 -16.85
C GLN A 144 -11.33 2.58 -16.10
N GLN A 145 -10.62 3.68 -15.78
CA GLN A 145 -9.33 3.57 -15.07
C GLN A 145 -9.03 4.80 -14.20
N LEU A 146 -9.61 4.83 -13.00
CA LEU A 146 -9.13 5.72 -11.93
C LEU A 146 -7.69 5.37 -11.53
N PRO A 147 -6.96 6.28 -10.83
CA PRO A 147 -5.68 5.99 -10.25
C PRO A 147 -5.74 4.71 -9.42
N PHE A 148 -4.71 3.87 -9.61
CA PHE A 148 -4.70 2.48 -9.20
C PHE A 148 -3.41 2.15 -8.45
N ILE A 149 -3.42 1.02 -7.72
CA ILE A 149 -2.25 0.54 -7.00
C ILE A 149 -1.55 -0.54 -7.81
N LEU A 150 -0.22 -0.46 -7.92
CA LEU A 150 0.62 -1.58 -8.35
C LEU A 150 1.54 -2.02 -7.22
N LEU A 151 1.76 -3.32 -7.16
CA LEU A 151 2.75 -3.92 -6.28
C LEU A 151 3.75 -4.75 -7.10
N ASP A 152 5.04 -4.50 -6.90
CA ASP A 152 6.10 -5.37 -7.41
C ASP A 152 6.31 -6.51 -6.43
N ILE A 153 6.23 -7.75 -6.90
CA ILE A 153 6.19 -8.93 -6.04
C ILE A 153 7.36 -9.88 -6.28
N ASP A 154 7.93 -10.37 -5.18
CA ASP A 154 8.86 -11.51 -5.07
C ASP A 154 8.10 -12.67 -4.40
N TRP A 155 8.05 -13.84 -5.04
CA TRP A 155 7.35 -15.04 -4.56
C TRP A 155 8.28 -16.11 -4.02
N ASP A 156 9.55 -16.13 -4.46
CA ASP A 156 10.48 -17.21 -4.15
C ASP A 156 11.61 -16.81 -3.19
N GLY A 157 11.70 -15.52 -2.88
CA GLY A 157 12.62 -14.92 -1.93
C GLY A 157 14.01 -14.64 -2.49
N ASP A 158 14.19 -14.66 -3.82
CA ASP A 158 15.46 -14.37 -4.48
C ASP A 158 15.77 -12.87 -4.63
N ASN A 159 14.85 -12.00 -4.20
CA ASN A 159 14.94 -10.55 -4.31
C ASN A 159 14.95 -10.05 -5.77
N ALA A 160 14.23 -10.72 -6.66
CA ALA A 160 13.84 -10.24 -7.99
C ALA A 160 12.33 -9.92 -8.05
N ILE A 161 11.90 -9.24 -9.12
CA ILE A 161 10.47 -9.07 -9.42
C ILE A 161 10.05 -10.30 -10.22
N ASP A 162 9.19 -11.12 -9.60
CA ASP A 162 8.53 -12.25 -10.25
C ASP A 162 7.26 -11.80 -10.98
N ASP A 163 6.56 -10.81 -10.43
CA ASP A 163 5.28 -10.34 -10.95
C ASP A 163 4.97 -8.90 -10.58
N LEU A 164 4.04 -8.31 -11.34
CA LEU A 164 3.38 -7.06 -11.03
C LEU A 164 1.89 -7.33 -10.91
N ILE A 165 1.30 -6.93 -9.78
CA ILE A 165 -0.14 -7.04 -9.56
C ILE A 165 -0.79 -5.67 -9.45
N PHE A 166 -2.01 -5.60 -9.98
CA PHE A 166 -2.75 -4.38 -10.21
C PHE A 166 -4.07 -4.44 -9.47
N PHE A 167 -4.29 -3.47 -8.58
CA PHE A 167 -5.60 -3.18 -8.01
C PHE A 167 -6.18 -1.99 -8.76
N GLU A 168 -7.12 -2.25 -9.66
CA GLU A 168 -7.85 -1.20 -10.37
C GLU A 168 -9.26 -1.03 -9.79
N PRO A 169 -9.67 0.21 -9.45
CA PRO A 169 -11.03 0.53 -9.02
C PRO A 169 -12.14 -0.04 -9.91
N ALA A 170 -11.95 -0.02 -11.23
CA ALA A 170 -12.90 -0.58 -12.20
C ALA A 170 -13.27 -2.04 -11.87
N TYR A 171 -12.31 -2.89 -11.50
CA TYR A 171 -12.60 -4.31 -11.25
C TYR A 171 -13.17 -4.64 -9.88
N GLN A 172 -13.48 -3.63 -9.05
CA GLN A 172 -14.04 -3.85 -7.71
C GLN A 172 -15.57 -3.90 -7.69
N ASN A 173 -16.19 -4.12 -8.84
CA ASN A 173 -17.64 -4.23 -8.98
C ASN A 173 -18.03 -5.37 -9.93
N ALA A 174 -19.30 -5.78 -9.86
CA ALA A 174 -19.83 -6.92 -10.62
C ALA A 174 -19.80 -6.74 -12.15
N VAL A 175 -19.84 -5.49 -12.64
CA VAL A 175 -19.97 -5.18 -14.06
C VAL A 175 -18.64 -5.43 -14.78
N GLU A 176 -17.54 -4.99 -14.19
CA GLU A 176 -16.22 -5.04 -14.82
C GLU A 176 -15.34 -6.15 -14.25
N GLY A 177 -15.43 -6.44 -12.94
CA GLY A 177 -14.63 -7.45 -12.25
C GLY A 177 -15.31 -8.81 -12.06
N GLY A 178 -16.50 -8.99 -12.63
CA GLY A 178 -17.24 -10.26 -12.61
C GLY A 178 -17.48 -10.81 -11.19
N ALA A 179 -17.21 -12.10 -11.00
CA ALA A 179 -17.50 -12.79 -9.74
C ALA A 179 -16.64 -12.29 -8.56
N CYS A 180 -15.36 -11.97 -8.81
CA CYS A 180 -14.52 -11.38 -7.77
C CYS A 180 -15.05 -9.99 -7.40
N GLY A 181 -15.36 -9.15 -8.38
CA GLY A 181 -15.87 -7.79 -8.15
C GLY A 181 -17.12 -7.78 -7.27
N VAL A 182 -18.03 -8.75 -7.43
CA VAL A 182 -19.18 -8.95 -6.52
C VAL A 182 -18.72 -9.18 -5.07
N GLY A 183 -17.71 -10.02 -4.86
CA GLY A 183 -17.17 -10.36 -3.53
C GLY A 183 -16.32 -9.27 -2.89
N SER A 184 -15.81 -8.32 -3.68
CA SER A 184 -15.08 -7.15 -3.17
C SER A 184 -15.99 -6.11 -2.53
N HIS A 185 -17.31 -6.15 -2.78
CA HIS A 185 -18.29 -5.26 -2.15
C HIS A 185 -17.93 -3.75 -2.22
N GLN A 186 -17.27 -3.30 -3.29
CA GLN A 186 -16.96 -1.89 -3.51
C GLN A 186 -17.90 -1.29 -4.57
N ASP A 187 -17.94 0.04 -4.62
CA ASP A 187 -18.81 0.76 -5.54
C ASP A 187 -18.25 0.78 -6.97
N VAL A 188 -19.09 1.17 -7.92
CA VAL A 188 -18.65 1.48 -9.30
C VAL A 188 -17.89 2.81 -9.28
N GLN A 189 -16.78 2.87 -10.00
CA GLN A 189 -16.03 4.12 -10.15
C GLN A 189 -16.86 5.20 -10.86
N THR A 190 -16.66 6.46 -10.47
CA THR A 190 -17.38 7.63 -10.93
C THR A 190 -16.40 8.78 -11.10
N GLU A 191 -16.29 9.33 -12.31
CA GLU A 191 -15.49 10.52 -12.59
C GLU A 191 -16.01 11.75 -11.82
N HIS A 192 -15.13 12.71 -11.58
CA HIS A 192 -15.37 13.96 -10.85
C HIS A 192 -15.88 13.80 -9.42
N LYS A 193 -15.59 12.66 -8.79
CA LYS A 193 -15.98 12.38 -7.41
C LYS A 193 -14.88 11.66 -6.65
N TRP A 194 -14.58 12.12 -5.44
CA TRP A 194 -13.74 11.39 -4.50
C TRP A 194 -14.41 10.08 -4.09
N GLN A 195 -13.68 8.98 -4.25
CA GLN A 195 -14.10 7.65 -3.83
C GLN A 195 -13.00 6.95 -3.06
N PHE A 196 -13.41 6.28 -1.99
CA PHE A 196 -12.58 5.41 -1.18
C PHE A 196 -12.48 4.01 -1.81
N TRP A 197 -11.29 3.43 -1.72
CA TRP A 197 -11.00 2.07 -2.16
C TRP A 197 -10.20 1.31 -1.10
N ASP A 198 -10.69 0.14 -0.74
CA ASP A 198 -10.02 -0.82 0.14
C ASP A 198 -9.43 -1.94 -0.71
N ALA A 199 -8.10 -1.90 -0.87
CA ALA A 199 -7.35 -2.86 -1.66
C ALA A 199 -6.95 -4.12 -0.88
N LEU A 200 -7.37 -4.27 0.39
CA LEU A 200 -7.37 -5.59 1.05
C LEU A 200 -8.78 -6.19 1.09
N ARG A 201 -9.82 -5.37 1.28
CA ARG A 201 -11.20 -5.74 1.59
C ARG A 201 -11.30 -7.04 2.37
N VAL A 202 -11.25 -6.93 3.70
CA VAL A 202 -11.27 -8.11 4.57
C VAL A 202 -12.71 -8.53 4.88
N ASP A 203 -13.08 -9.76 4.49
CA ASP A 203 -14.32 -10.41 4.94
C ASP A 203 -14.00 -11.83 5.44
N GLY A 204 -14.42 -12.17 6.65
CA GLY A 204 -14.19 -13.49 7.24
C GLY A 204 -12.72 -13.89 7.41
N GLY A 205 -11.78 -12.93 7.36
CA GLY A 205 -10.33 -13.19 7.38
C GLY A 205 -9.72 -13.48 6.00
N THR A 206 -10.49 -13.24 4.92
CA THR A 206 -10.05 -13.35 3.53
C THR A 206 -9.94 -11.94 2.94
N PHE A 207 -8.86 -11.68 2.22
CA PHE A 207 -8.68 -10.49 1.38
C PHE A 207 -9.42 -10.67 0.05
N ASN A 208 -10.56 -9.99 -0.09
CA ASN A 208 -11.49 -10.10 -1.22
C ASN A 208 -11.32 -9.00 -2.27
N ALA A 209 -10.42 -8.04 -2.06
CA ALA A 209 -10.06 -7.06 -3.08
C ALA A 209 -9.53 -7.77 -4.32
N CYS A 210 -9.91 -7.28 -5.50
CA CYS A 210 -9.66 -7.96 -6.76
C CYS A 210 -8.41 -7.42 -7.46
N TYR A 211 -7.55 -8.34 -7.90
CA TYR A 211 -6.30 -8.05 -8.56
C TYR A 211 -6.19 -8.81 -9.88
N TRP A 212 -5.49 -8.21 -10.83
CA TRP A 212 -4.91 -8.93 -11.96
C TRP A 212 -3.39 -8.90 -11.91
N ALA A 213 -2.78 -9.86 -12.57
CA ALA A 213 -1.35 -10.13 -12.53
C ALA A 213 -0.76 -10.16 -13.95
N VAL A 214 0.42 -9.59 -14.15
CA VAL A 214 1.13 -9.65 -15.45
C VAL A 214 1.53 -11.09 -15.78
N SER A 215 1.86 -11.89 -14.77
CA SER A 215 2.13 -13.32 -14.89
C SER A 215 0.95 -14.16 -15.40
N SER A 216 -0.27 -13.59 -15.41
CA SER A 216 -1.49 -14.29 -15.81
C SER A 216 -1.43 -14.78 -17.26
N SER A 217 -1.89 -16.01 -17.51
CA SER A 217 -2.00 -16.55 -18.88
C SER A 217 -2.98 -15.78 -19.77
N LEU A 218 -3.81 -14.92 -19.18
CA LEU A 218 -4.76 -14.07 -19.88
C LEU A 218 -4.15 -12.73 -20.31
N VAL A 219 -2.93 -12.42 -19.85
CA VAL A 219 -2.14 -11.26 -20.27
C VAL A 219 -1.15 -11.72 -21.34
N SER A 220 -1.03 -10.94 -22.42
CA SER A 220 -0.09 -11.24 -23.50
C SER A 220 1.35 -11.24 -22.98
N GLY A 221 2.02 -12.40 -23.06
CA GLY A 221 3.38 -12.57 -22.54
C GLY A 221 3.45 -13.02 -21.08
N GLY A 222 2.31 -13.31 -20.44
CA GLY A 222 2.25 -13.92 -19.12
C GLY A 222 2.88 -15.31 -19.11
N THR A 223 3.36 -15.72 -17.93
CA THR A 223 4.21 -16.91 -17.73
C THR A 223 3.41 -18.15 -17.28
N GLU A 224 2.08 -18.11 -17.42
CA GLU A 224 1.12 -19.18 -17.12
C GLU A 224 1.05 -19.61 -15.64
N THR A 225 1.56 -18.81 -14.71
CA THR A 225 1.62 -19.21 -13.29
C THR A 225 0.33 -18.92 -12.53
N ILE A 226 -0.49 -17.95 -12.98
CA ILE A 226 -1.68 -17.50 -12.26
C ILE A 226 -2.89 -17.30 -13.19
N GLY A 227 -4.10 -17.54 -12.68
CA GLY A 227 -5.38 -17.27 -13.36
C GLY A 227 -5.99 -15.87 -13.15
N CYS A 228 -5.26 -14.91 -12.56
CA CYS A 228 -5.78 -13.58 -12.21
C CYS A 228 -5.58 -12.62 -13.40
N GLY A 229 -6.46 -12.70 -14.40
CA GLY A 229 -6.41 -11.82 -15.57
C GLY A 229 -7.15 -10.50 -15.37
N PRO A 230 -7.03 -9.54 -16.29
CA PRO A 230 -7.81 -8.30 -16.25
C PRO A 230 -9.30 -8.54 -16.56
N GLY A 231 -10.14 -7.54 -16.26
CA GLY A 231 -11.57 -7.59 -16.52
C GLY A 231 -12.29 -8.60 -15.60
N GLU A 232 -13.22 -9.37 -16.16
CA GLU A 232 -14.01 -10.35 -15.38
C GLU A 232 -13.18 -11.52 -14.82
N PHE A 233 -11.90 -11.61 -15.19
CA PHE A 233 -10.96 -12.65 -14.80
C PHE A 233 -10.06 -12.27 -13.61
N VAL A 234 -10.30 -11.11 -12.99
CA VAL A 234 -9.61 -10.75 -11.75
C VAL A 234 -9.89 -11.80 -10.66
N CYS A 235 -8.94 -11.97 -9.76
CA CYS A 235 -9.08 -12.88 -8.63
C CYS A 235 -8.92 -12.11 -7.31
N SER A 236 -9.34 -12.70 -6.20
CA SER A 236 -9.12 -12.07 -4.90
C SER A 236 -7.63 -12.08 -4.54
N LEU A 237 -7.16 -11.10 -3.76
CA LEU A 237 -5.80 -11.10 -3.23
C LEU A 237 -5.48 -12.38 -2.44
N SER A 238 -6.49 -12.98 -1.80
CA SER A 238 -6.32 -14.28 -1.12
C SER A 238 -6.11 -15.44 -2.07
N ASP A 239 -6.74 -15.45 -3.24
CA ASP A 239 -6.49 -16.48 -4.27
C ASP A 239 -5.07 -16.38 -4.81
N TYR A 240 -4.56 -15.16 -4.98
CA TYR A 240 -3.18 -14.90 -5.36
C TYR A 240 -2.20 -15.38 -4.27
N ILE A 241 -2.43 -15.02 -3.00
CA ILE A 241 -1.63 -15.47 -1.85
C ILE A 241 -1.70 -16.99 -1.68
N GLY A 242 -2.85 -17.62 -1.95
CA GLY A 242 -3.00 -19.07 -1.89
C GLY A 242 -2.09 -19.81 -2.87
N GLN A 243 -1.81 -19.20 -4.02
CA GLN A 243 -0.89 -19.72 -5.03
C GLN A 243 0.57 -19.35 -4.72
N HIS A 244 0.80 -18.19 -4.11
CA HIS A 244 2.12 -17.69 -3.72
C HIS A 244 2.16 -17.30 -2.24
N PRO A 245 2.23 -18.27 -1.30
CA PRO A 245 2.14 -18.00 0.13
C PRO A 245 3.28 -17.12 0.71
N ASN A 246 4.37 -17.02 -0.04
CA ASN A 246 5.54 -16.22 0.31
C ASN A 246 5.59 -14.89 -0.47
N ALA A 247 4.56 -14.54 -1.24
CA ALA A 247 4.50 -13.29 -1.98
C ALA A 247 4.75 -12.09 -1.06
N ALA A 248 5.76 -11.30 -1.42
CA ALA A 248 6.17 -10.12 -0.69
C ALA A 248 6.45 -8.96 -1.64
N ILE A 249 6.18 -7.75 -1.18
CA ILE A 249 6.54 -6.53 -1.89
C ILE A 249 8.07 -6.45 -2.01
N VAL A 250 8.59 -6.28 -3.22
CA VAL A 250 10.03 -6.23 -3.48
C VAL A 250 10.49 -4.83 -3.89
N ASN A 251 11.72 -4.48 -3.52
CA ASN A 251 12.38 -3.25 -3.89
C ASN A 251 13.80 -3.62 -4.33
N VAL A 252 13.91 -4.11 -5.57
CA VAL A 252 15.06 -4.90 -6.09
C VAL A 252 16.44 -4.25 -5.97
N ASP A 253 16.52 -2.93 -5.86
CA ASP A 253 17.77 -2.16 -5.70
C ASP A 253 17.73 -1.23 -4.47
N GLY A 254 16.75 -1.41 -3.57
CA GLY A 254 16.47 -0.53 -2.44
C GLY A 254 15.92 0.85 -2.84
N SER A 255 15.70 1.07 -4.13
CA SER A 255 15.47 2.38 -4.74
C SER A 255 14.30 2.37 -5.76
N HIS A 256 13.87 1.22 -6.23
CA HIS A 256 12.83 1.02 -7.24
C HIS A 256 11.47 1.49 -6.74
N GLY A 257 11.12 1.09 -5.52
CA GLY A 257 9.86 1.37 -4.86
C GLY A 257 8.75 0.39 -5.27
N GLY A 258 8.48 -0.59 -4.42
CA GLY A 258 7.61 -1.74 -4.75
C GLY A 258 6.12 -1.51 -4.51
N VAL A 259 5.76 -0.40 -3.88
CA VAL A 259 4.37 0.06 -3.75
C VAL A 259 4.20 1.28 -4.62
N GLN A 260 3.21 1.27 -5.49
CA GLN A 260 3.05 2.30 -6.50
C GLN A 260 1.60 2.80 -6.51
N ILE A 261 1.44 4.11 -6.59
CA ILE A 261 0.20 4.77 -7.01
C ILE A 261 0.43 5.19 -8.45
N ALA A 262 -0.46 4.81 -9.36
CA ALA A 262 -0.25 5.01 -10.78
C ALA A 262 -1.51 5.47 -11.52
N HIS A 263 -1.28 6.01 -12.71
CA HIS A 263 -2.31 6.32 -13.69
C HIS A 263 -1.72 6.14 -15.10
N GLY A 264 -2.54 5.75 -16.06
CA GLY A 264 -2.09 5.38 -17.42
C GLY A 264 -1.91 3.87 -17.63
N ASP A 265 -0.86 3.47 -18.34
CA ASP A 265 -0.64 2.10 -18.84
C ASP A 265 -1.78 1.63 -19.76
N ALA A 266 -2.21 2.51 -20.67
CA ALA A 266 -3.32 2.30 -21.58
C ALA A 266 -2.95 2.44 -23.07
N SER A 267 -3.95 2.54 -23.93
CA SER A 267 -3.78 2.59 -25.38
C SER A 267 -3.29 3.96 -25.83
N THR A 268 -2.64 4.02 -27.00
CA THR A 268 -2.29 5.29 -27.63
C THR A 268 -3.52 6.18 -27.84
N GLY A 269 -3.44 7.42 -27.37
CA GLY A 269 -4.48 8.45 -27.54
C GLY A 269 -5.37 8.68 -26.32
N ASP A 270 -5.26 7.84 -25.30
CA ASP A 270 -5.90 8.05 -24.01
C ASP A 270 -5.24 9.25 -23.28
N THR A 271 -6.00 9.83 -22.35
CA THR A 271 -5.54 10.91 -21.47
C THR A 271 -5.97 10.62 -20.06
N PHE A 272 -5.14 11.02 -19.11
CA PHE A 272 -5.32 10.72 -17.71
C PHE A 272 -5.09 12.00 -16.90
N ASP A 273 -6.03 12.31 -16.01
CA ASP A 273 -5.99 13.48 -15.14
C ASP A 273 -6.71 13.12 -13.82
N GLY A 274 -5.93 12.84 -12.78
CA GLY A 274 -6.43 12.23 -11.55
C GLY A 274 -5.67 12.62 -10.29
N TRP A 275 -6.35 12.52 -9.15
CA TRP A 275 -5.82 12.85 -7.82
C TRP A 275 -5.91 11.65 -6.90
N VAL A 276 -4.93 11.53 -6.02
CA VAL A 276 -4.91 10.53 -4.95
C VAL A 276 -4.61 11.17 -3.62
N ASP A 277 -5.30 10.72 -2.58
CA ASP A 277 -5.07 11.16 -1.21
C ASP A 277 -5.35 10.07 -0.17
N ALA A 278 -4.93 10.31 1.07
CA ALA A 278 -5.11 9.44 2.23
C ALA A 278 -4.64 7.99 2.01
N PHE A 279 -3.58 7.80 1.23
CA PHE A 279 -3.04 6.47 0.96
C PHE A 279 -2.51 5.86 2.25
N THR A 280 -3.10 4.75 2.69
CA THR A 280 -2.78 4.09 3.95
C THR A 280 -2.34 2.67 3.70
N ILE A 281 -1.21 2.28 4.28
CA ILE A 281 -0.71 0.91 4.22
C ILE A 281 -0.21 0.47 5.60
N GLY A 282 -0.70 -0.68 6.02
CA GLY A 282 -0.38 -1.34 7.27
C GLY A 282 0.83 -2.26 7.11
N LYS A 283 1.69 -2.29 8.13
CA LYS A 283 2.95 -3.05 8.19
C LYS A 283 4.15 -2.36 7.52
N ASP A 284 4.51 -1.18 8.03
CA ASP A 284 5.86 -0.63 7.84
C ASP A 284 6.88 -1.44 8.66
N ILE A 285 7.67 -2.25 7.97
CA ILE A 285 8.73 -3.08 8.59
C ILE A 285 10.06 -2.32 8.76
N ASN A 286 10.21 -1.15 8.14
CA ASN A 286 11.41 -0.34 8.23
C ASN A 286 11.34 0.70 9.36
N GLY A 287 10.15 0.88 9.95
CA GLY A 287 9.91 1.61 11.18
C GLY A 287 10.09 3.11 11.02
N SER A 288 8.99 3.85 11.12
CA SER A 288 9.03 5.29 11.17
C SER A 288 9.41 5.75 12.59
N ASN A 289 10.52 6.49 12.73
CA ASN A 289 10.95 7.15 13.97
C ASN A 289 11.00 6.29 15.26
N GLY A 290 11.43 5.02 15.15
CA GLY A 290 11.61 4.14 16.31
C GLY A 290 10.32 3.46 16.80
N GLN A 291 9.24 3.50 16.00
CA GLN A 291 8.10 2.62 16.20
C GLN A 291 8.43 1.18 15.75
N THR A 292 7.94 0.20 16.50
CA THR A 292 8.18 -1.23 16.29
C THR A 292 7.54 -1.73 14.99
N ASN A 293 8.21 -2.68 14.33
CA ASN A 293 7.74 -3.47 13.18
C ASN A 293 6.24 -3.85 13.30
N ASN A 294 5.34 -3.09 12.67
CA ASN A 294 3.87 -3.24 12.52
C ASN A 294 3.10 -1.90 12.51
N SER A 295 3.75 -0.75 12.31
CA SER A 295 3.00 0.52 12.23
C SER A 295 2.19 0.59 10.94
N THR A 296 1.03 1.24 11.04
CA THR A 296 0.25 1.70 9.89
C THR A 296 0.72 3.10 9.54
N VAL A 297 0.90 3.38 8.24
CA VAL A 297 1.27 4.72 7.77
C VAL A 297 0.18 5.20 6.84
N THR A 298 -0.39 6.37 7.16
CA THR A 298 -1.24 7.14 6.25
C THR A 298 -0.41 8.26 5.65
N TYR A 299 -0.35 8.33 4.33
CA TYR A 299 0.29 9.41 3.60
C TYR A 299 -0.76 10.45 3.23
N ASP A 300 -0.51 11.66 3.68
CA ASP A 300 -1.28 12.87 3.42
C ASP A 300 -0.51 13.68 2.38
N PHE A 301 -1.06 13.79 1.16
CA PHE A 301 -0.37 14.45 0.06
C PHE A 301 -0.75 15.93 0.06
N GLN A 302 0.21 16.82 0.33
CA GLN A 302 -0.10 18.23 0.57
C GLN A 302 0.54 19.16 -0.45
N THR A 303 -0.09 20.33 -0.62
CA THR A 303 0.57 21.49 -1.22
C THR A 303 1.75 21.94 -0.34
N PRO A 304 2.88 22.35 -0.93
CA PRO A 304 4.07 22.80 -0.18
C PRO A 304 3.84 24.02 0.74
#